data_AF-A0A2E6GK73-F1
#
_entry.id   AF-A0A2E6GK73-F1
#
_cell.length_a   1.000
_cell.length_b   1.000
_cell.length_c   1.000
_cell.angle_alpha   90.00
_cell.angle_beta   90.00
_cell.angle_gamma   90.00
#
_symmetry.space_group_name_H-M   'P 1'
#
loop_
_entity.id
_entity.type
_entity.pdbx_description
1 polymer ?
#
loop_
_entity_poly.entity_id
_entity_poly.type
_entity_poly.pdbx_seq_one_letter_code
_entity_poly.pdbx_strand_id
1 'polypeptide(L)'
;MRWKNFLNPSLNHRAHNVRAKRGRRKMTADTILEEDDIILEITRQFNFPREVLFKAWTDPSWLVRWMGPGECTCPVAETDLRIGGAYRICIHGEKNGDHWAHGH
;
A
#
# COMPACT_ATOMS: atom_id res chain seq x y z
N MET A 1 14.19 16.67 6.27
CA MET A 1 14.95 15.41 6.05
C MET A 1 14.75 14.99 4.59
N ARG A 2 15.83 14.79 3.83
CA ARG A 2 15.82 14.63 2.36
C ARG A 2 16.07 13.16 2.00
N TRP A 3 15.11 12.51 1.35
CA TRP A 3 15.05 11.07 1.07
C TRP A 3 16.07 10.53 0.03
N LYS A 4 16.98 11.37 -0.48
CA LYS A 4 17.84 11.04 -1.62
C LYS A 4 18.97 10.03 -1.31
N ASN A 5 19.16 9.62 -0.05
CA ASN A 5 20.30 8.78 0.35
C ASN A 5 19.96 7.28 0.56
N PHE A 6 18.74 6.83 0.25
CA PHE A 6 18.30 5.45 0.52
C PHE A 6 17.98 4.61 -0.73
N LEU A 7 18.35 5.08 -1.93
CA LEU A 7 18.26 4.29 -3.15
C LEU A 7 19.56 3.49 -3.32
N ASN A 8 19.49 2.18 -3.05
CA ASN A 8 20.53 1.24 -3.43
C ASN A 8 20.51 1.06 -4.96
N PRO A 9 21.59 1.36 -5.71
CA PRO A 9 21.59 1.33 -7.17
C PRO A 9 21.52 -0.06 -7.81
N SER A 10 21.56 -1.15 -7.02
CA SER A 10 21.72 -2.52 -7.54
C SER A 10 20.43 -3.36 -7.63
N LEU A 11 19.25 -2.76 -7.47
CA LEU A 11 17.99 -3.50 -7.55
C LEU A 11 17.63 -3.80 -9.01
N ASN A 12 18.02 -4.99 -9.48
CA ASN A 12 17.50 -5.59 -10.70
C ASN A 12 15.98 -5.80 -10.59
N HIS A 13 15.22 -5.03 -11.35
CA HIS A 13 13.77 -5.22 -11.50
C HIS A 13 13.52 -6.43 -12.40
N ARG A 14 13.21 -7.58 -11.82
CA ARG A 14 12.72 -8.75 -12.57
C ARG A 14 11.19 -8.70 -12.63
N ALA A 15 10.65 -8.40 -13.81
CA ALA A 15 9.21 -8.53 -14.05
C ALA A 15 8.83 -10.01 -14.16
N HIS A 16 7.83 -10.44 -13.39
CA HIS A 16 7.20 -11.75 -13.57
C HIS A 16 6.07 -11.63 -14.60
N ASN A 17 6.21 -12.30 -15.75
CA ASN A 17 5.17 -12.38 -16.76
C ASN A 17 4.13 -13.44 -16.38
N VAL A 18 2.86 -13.05 -16.27
CA VAL A 18 1.73 -13.98 -16.08
C VAL A 18 1.14 -14.33 -17.44
N ARG A 19 1.09 -15.63 -17.77
CA ARG A 19 0.49 -16.15 -19.00
C ARG A 19 -0.95 -16.61 -18.72
N ALA A 20 -1.93 -15.91 -19.28
CA ALA A 20 -3.33 -16.33 -19.22
C ALA A 20 -3.55 -17.64 -20.01
N LYS A 21 -4.13 -18.66 -19.38
CA LYS A 21 -4.58 -19.90 -20.04
C LYS A 21 -6.07 -19.77 -20.36
N ARG A 22 -6.45 -19.81 -21.64
CA ARG A 22 -7.87 -19.91 -22.06
C ARG A 22 -8.23 -21.36 -22.38
N GLY A 23 -9.05 -21.98 -21.53
CA GLY A 23 -9.71 -23.26 -21.81
C GLY A 23 -11.22 -23.07 -21.94
N ARG A 24 -11.84 -23.71 -22.95
CA ARG A 24 -13.29 -23.64 -23.24
C ARG A 24 -14.06 -24.50 -22.22
N ARG A 25 -14.82 -23.88 -21.31
CA ARG A 25 -15.71 -24.60 -20.36
C ARG A 25 -17.12 -24.79 -20.95
N LYS A 26 -17.70 -25.97 -20.73
CA LYS A 26 -19.12 -26.27 -20.96
C LYS A 26 -19.93 -25.70 -19.78
N MET A 27 -21.05 -25.01 -20.04
CA MET A 27 -21.87 -24.35 -19.02
C MET A 27 -22.94 -25.31 -18.46
N THR A 28 -23.08 -25.36 -17.13
CA THR A 28 -24.22 -25.94 -16.42
C THR A 28 -24.70 -24.96 -15.34
N ALA A 29 -25.98 -25.01 -15.00
CA ALA A 29 -26.74 -23.96 -14.32
C ALA A 29 -26.37 -23.65 -12.85
N ASP A 30 -25.48 -24.43 -12.23
CA ASP A 30 -25.01 -24.19 -10.85
C ASP A 30 -23.60 -23.58 -10.82
N THR A 31 -23.38 -22.52 -11.60
CA THR A 31 -22.10 -21.79 -11.55
C THR A 31 -22.19 -20.75 -10.43
N ILE A 32 -21.68 -21.07 -9.24
CA ILE A 32 -21.24 -20.05 -8.28
C ILE A 32 -20.18 -19.24 -9.02
N LEU A 33 -20.43 -17.95 -9.23
CA LEU A 33 -19.44 -17.05 -9.79
C LEU A 33 -18.30 -16.97 -8.77
N GLU A 34 -17.18 -17.64 -9.04
CA GLU A 34 -15.93 -17.30 -8.38
C GLU A 34 -15.63 -15.85 -8.78
N GLU A 35 -15.87 -14.91 -7.87
CA GLU A 35 -15.42 -13.54 -8.03
C GLU A 35 -13.89 -13.58 -8.12
N ASP A 36 -13.34 -13.22 -9.29
CA ASP A 36 -11.89 -13.05 -9.42
C ASP A 36 -11.46 -11.94 -8.45
N ASP A 37 -10.68 -12.28 -7.43
CA ASP A 37 -10.12 -11.30 -6.50
C ASP A 37 -9.24 -10.29 -7.25
N ILE A 38 -9.55 -8.99 -7.15
CA ILE A 38 -8.70 -7.93 -7.67
C ILE A 38 -7.57 -7.68 -6.66
N ILE A 39 -6.41 -8.31 -6.90
CA ILE A 39 -5.26 -8.25 -6.00
C ILE A 39 -4.16 -7.34 -6.56
N LEU A 40 -3.67 -6.42 -5.72
CA LEU A 40 -2.45 -5.65 -5.97
C LEU A 40 -1.40 -6.01 -4.89
N GLU A 41 -0.29 -6.62 -5.31
CA GLU A 41 0.82 -6.98 -4.41
C GLU A 41 2.03 -6.04 -4.62
N ILE A 42 2.53 -5.46 -3.53
CA ILE A 42 3.71 -4.57 -3.53
C ILE A 42 4.74 -5.09 -2.54
N THR A 43 5.93 -5.44 -3.01
CA THR A 43 7.06 -5.86 -2.16
C THR A 43 8.15 -4.79 -2.13
N ARG A 44 8.59 -4.41 -0.92
CA ARG A 44 9.69 -3.47 -0.70
C ARG A 44 10.60 -3.94 0.45
N GLN A 45 11.91 -3.93 0.20
CA GLN A 45 12.91 -4.24 1.22
C GLN A 45 13.38 -2.96 1.93
N PHE A 46 13.52 -3.05 3.25
CA PHE A 46 13.99 -1.96 4.12
C PHE A 46 15.11 -2.46 5.03
N ASN A 47 16.21 -1.71 5.11
CA ASN A 47 17.31 -1.98 6.03
C ASN A 47 17.10 -1.24 7.37
N PHE A 48 16.01 -1.58 8.07
CA PHE A 48 15.66 -1.03 9.38
C PHE A 48 15.19 -2.15 10.32
N PRO A 49 15.36 -2.00 11.66
CA PRO A 49 14.74 -2.92 12.61
C PRO A 49 13.22 -3.00 12.39
N ARG A 50 12.65 -4.20 12.52
CA ARG A 50 11.22 -4.45 12.27
C ARG A 50 10.32 -3.57 13.14
N GLU A 51 10.74 -3.28 14.37
CA GLU A 51 9.98 -2.47 15.34
C GLU A 51 9.85 -1.02 14.86
N VAL A 52 10.90 -0.48 14.23
CA VAL A 52 10.89 0.88 13.67
C VAL A 52 9.98 0.94 12.46
N LEU A 53 10.08 -0.04 11.56
CA LEU A 53 9.20 -0.10 10.38
C LEU A 53 7.74 -0.29 10.79
N PHE A 54 7.47 -1.13 11.78
CA PHE A 54 6.12 -1.32 12.31
C PHE A 54 5.57 -0.01 12.88
N LYS A 55 6.35 0.74 13.66
CA LYS A 55 5.94 2.08 14.14
C LYS A 55 5.62 3.05 13.01
N ALA A 56 6.41 3.06 11.93
CA ALA A 56 6.16 3.91 10.77
C ALA A 56 4.78 3.67 10.12
N TRP A 57 4.26 2.45 10.22
CA TRP A 57 2.95 2.07 9.71
C TRP A 57 1.80 2.17 10.73
N THR A 58 2.09 2.33 12.02
CA THR A 58 1.07 2.16 13.07
C THR A 58 0.89 3.34 14.00
N ASP A 59 1.97 4.08 14.28
CA ASP A 59 1.94 5.24 15.16
C ASP A 59 1.55 6.49 14.34
N PRO A 60 0.45 7.19 14.69
CA PRO A 60 0.02 8.41 14.00
C PRO A 60 1.12 9.46 13.82
N SER A 61 1.98 9.65 14.84
CA SER A 61 3.06 10.63 14.82
C SER A 61 4.18 10.29 13.82
N TRP A 62 4.31 9.01 13.49
CA TRP A 62 5.22 8.52 12.46
C TRP A 62 4.55 8.45 11.09
N LEU A 63 3.26 8.07 11.03
CA LEU A 63 2.48 7.97 9.79
C LEU A 63 2.45 9.29 9.01
N VAL A 64 2.30 10.43 9.69
CA VAL A 64 2.35 11.76 9.03
C VAL A 64 3.68 12.05 8.34
N ARG A 65 4.76 11.38 8.75
CA ARG A 65 6.09 11.49 8.12
C ARG A 65 6.32 10.40 7.07
N TRP A 66 5.71 9.25 7.26
CA TRP A 66 5.87 8.07 6.42
C TRP A 66 5.03 8.11 5.14
N MET A 67 3.77 8.58 5.24
CA MET A 67 2.78 8.54 4.16
C MET A 67 2.87 9.71 3.18
N GLY A 68 3.58 10.79 3.54
CA GLY A 68 3.83 11.95 2.66
C GLY A 68 5.31 12.12 2.28
N PRO A 69 5.94 11.19 1.54
CA PRO A 69 7.29 11.39 1.03
C PRO A 69 7.29 12.20 -0.27
N GLY A 70 8.36 12.95 -0.51
CA GLY A 70 8.58 13.66 -1.79
C GLY A 70 7.86 15.01 -1.87
N GLU A 71 7.01 15.17 -2.89
CA GLU A 71 6.23 16.40 -3.17
C GLU A 71 4.83 16.37 -2.55
N CYS A 72 4.52 15.32 -1.78
CA CYS A 72 3.27 15.20 -1.02
C CYS A 72 3.53 15.42 0.47
N THR A 73 2.50 15.85 1.19
CA THR A 73 2.49 15.92 2.65
C THR A 73 1.39 15.02 3.20
N CYS A 74 1.43 14.69 4.50
CA CYS A 74 0.36 13.95 5.16
C CYS A 74 -0.17 14.77 6.35
N PRO A 75 -1.15 15.68 6.13
CA PRO A 75 -1.62 16.57 7.19
C PRO A 75 -2.44 15.86 8.27
N VAL A 76 -3.04 14.70 7.96
CA VAL A 76 -3.89 13.96 8.89
C VAL A 76 -3.50 12.49 8.88
N ALA A 77 -3.26 11.92 10.05
CA ALA A 77 -3.20 10.48 10.26
C ALA A 77 -3.81 10.18 11.63
N GLU A 78 -4.89 9.41 11.63
CA GLU A 78 -5.60 8.95 12.83
C GLU A 78 -5.72 7.43 12.73
N THR A 79 -5.34 6.73 13.79
CA THR A 79 -5.42 5.26 13.82
C THR A 79 -5.89 4.77 15.18
N ASP A 80 -6.80 3.79 15.16
CA ASP A 80 -7.20 2.97 16.30
C ASP A 80 -6.94 1.50 15.91
N LEU A 81 -5.69 1.08 16.04
CA LEU A 81 -5.24 -0.22 15.52
C LEU A 81 -5.53 -1.37 16.48
N ARG A 82 -6.80 -1.74 16.52
CA ARG A 82 -7.35 -2.91 17.22
C ARG A 82 -8.42 -3.57 16.37
N ILE A 83 -8.87 -4.74 16.77
CA ILE A 83 -10.01 -5.41 16.10
C ILE A 83 -11.23 -4.50 16.18
N GLY A 84 -11.83 -4.22 15.02
CA GLY A 84 -12.97 -3.30 14.86
C GLY A 84 -12.64 -1.83 15.12
N GLY A 85 -11.35 -1.47 15.12
CA GLY A 85 -10.91 -0.08 15.14
C GLY A 85 -10.77 0.48 13.73
N ALA A 86 -10.67 1.81 13.61
CA ALA A 86 -10.69 2.51 12.33
C ALA A 86 -9.38 3.26 12.07
N TYR A 87 -9.18 3.66 10.82
CA TYR A 87 -8.10 4.58 10.46
C TYR A 87 -8.55 5.60 9.42
N ARG A 88 -7.90 6.76 9.44
CA ARG A 88 -8.12 7.85 8.49
C ARG A 88 -6.82 8.59 8.22
N ILE A 89 -6.37 8.60 6.97
CA ILE A 89 -5.10 9.20 6.54
C ILE A 89 -5.38 10.10 5.33
N CYS A 90 -4.85 11.31 5.35
CA CYS A 90 -4.89 12.25 4.23
C CYS A 90 -3.48 12.41 3.66
N ILE A 91 -3.31 12.16 2.37
CA ILE A 91 -2.12 12.52 1.61
C ILE A 91 -2.48 13.72 0.74
N HIS A 92 -1.83 14.86 0.96
CA HIS A 92 -2.04 16.08 0.20
C HIS A 92 -0.93 16.28 -0.82
N GLY A 93 -1.28 16.37 -2.11
CA GLY A 93 -0.38 16.78 -3.17
C GLY A 93 -0.70 18.19 -3.64
N GLU A 94 0.30 19.05 -3.81
CA GLU A 94 0.12 20.47 -4.17
C GLU A 94 -0.76 20.68 -5.43
N LYS A 95 -0.64 19.79 -6.42
CA LYS A 95 -1.41 19.86 -7.68
C LYS A 95 -2.71 19.06 -7.67
N ASN A 96 -2.77 17.99 -6.87
CA ASN A 96 -3.82 16.97 -6.97
C ASN A 96 -4.81 17.04 -5.79
N GLY A 97 -4.52 17.88 -4.79
CA GLY A 97 -5.35 18.05 -3.60
C GLY A 97 -5.25 16.87 -2.64
N ASP A 98 -6.33 16.66 -1.90
CA ASP A 98 -6.40 15.68 -0.83
C ASP A 98 -6.79 14.29 -1.35
N HIS A 99 -5.98 13.29 -1.02
CA HIS A 99 -6.24 11.89 -1.25
C HIS A 99 -6.44 11.18 0.09
N TRP A 100 -7.63 10.63 0.30
CA TRP A 100 -8.00 9.99 1.56
C TRP A 100 -7.88 8.48 1.47
N ALA A 101 -7.25 7.88 2.49
CA ALA A 101 -7.28 6.44 2.76
C ALA A 101 -7.94 6.22 4.12
N HIS A 102 -8.99 5.38 4.18
CA HIS A 102 -9.72 5.11 5.41
C HIS A 102 -10.36 3.72 5.39
N GLY A 103 -10.68 3.19 6.58
CA GLY A 103 -11.35 1.90 6.78
C GLY A 103 -11.81 1.68 8.22
N HIS A 104 -12.56 0.59 8.43
CA HIS A 104 -13.18 0.15 9.69
C HIS A 104 -12.92 -1.34 9.95
#